data_AF-A0A8H6T4Q0-F1
#
_entry.id   AF-A0A8H6T4Q0-F1
#
_cell.length_a   1.000
_cell.length_b   1.000
_cell.length_c   1.000
_cell.angle_alpha   90.00
_cell.angle_beta   90.00
_cell.angle_gamma   90.00
#
_symmetry.space_group_name_H-M   'P 1'
#
loop_
_entity.id
_entity.type
_entity.pdbx_description
1 polymer ?
#
loop_
_entity_poly.entity_id
_entity_poly.type
_entity_poly.pdbx_seq_one_letter_code
_entity_poly.pdbx_strand_id
1 'polypeptide(L)'
;MDFDPTSHPHRRFNPLLNEYILVSPHRAKRPWLGQTETIQATNLPEYDPECYLCPGNARMGGQKNPVYEKTYTFENDFAAVLPTAPPAPIASHPLLTSKPVHGGCDVILFHPRHDLTLSRLGLKEIEHIVEEWIAIYKKRSQQEGIEYVQIFENKGAMMGCSNPHPHCQVWSQSDVPTLPATELASLARYAQSDIAPSGAPKGPGGKPCMLCEYAHIEMQNAETDGRVVVRNEHWVAVVPWWATWPFEILLLPFKRHIPAISDLSEEEKAAFAEILSQVTIRYDNLFSCMFAYSMGIHQRPTLSGDDIAHLHLHFAPPLLRSATVRKFLVGYELMAEAQRDLTPEQAAARLRGLDGVHFMEPTSSCVQTPMLFAVCSILAAVLQPAFGYFVVNSPALHDVWVNGETHQVSWTKGARDGITSFDIEMSRLGSSGLTFVAKNVPSADSSQRSINILLQDVPPGDDYFLLFLNSTHGLMHATSQRFSVLAAGSSGGNMSSATNPKAATVTVSGPPHPTQAFATTFAIAANAARRTEPALPVIGTSFVVLGCVLSVAWTLVW
;
A
#
# COMPACT_ATOMS: atom_id res chain seq x y z
N MET A 1 -2.25 -8.18 34.39
CA MET A 1 -2.12 -7.46 33.11
C MET A 1 -2.72 -8.35 32.07
N ASP A 2 -3.71 -7.86 31.34
CA ASP A 2 -4.35 -8.62 30.27
C ASP A 2 -3.49 -8.56 29.01
N PHE A 3 -3.56 -9.60 28.19
CA PHE A 3 -2.82 -9.65 26.94
C PHE A 3 -3.43 -8.67 25.93
N ASP A 4 -2.61 -7.74 25.43
CA ASP A 4 -2.96 -6.81 24.37
C ASP A 4 -2.07 -7.05 23.13
N PRO A 5 -2.62 -7.59 22.03
CA PRO A 5 -1.85 -7.87 20.81
C PRO A 5 -1.35 -6.61 20.10
N THR A 6 -1.82 -5.42 20.47
CA THR A 6 -1.37 -4.14 19.89
C THR A 6 -0.10 -3.61 20.55
N SER A 7 0.31 -4.15 21.70
CA SER A 7 1.48 -3.70 22.46
C SER A 7 2.42 -4.83 22.86
N HIS A 8 1.91 -6.02 23.17
CA HIS A 8 2.70 -7.17 23.61
C HIS A 8 3.20 -8.02 22.43
N PRO A 9 4.49 -8.44 22.45
CA PRO A 9 5.01 -9.40 21.49
C PRO A 9 4.25 -10.73 21.53
N HIS A 10 4.00 -11.31 20.36
CA HIS A 10 3.33 -12.60 20.22
C HIS A 10 3.71 -13.25 18.88
N ARG A 11 3.38 -14.53 18.71
CA ARG A 11 3.59 -15.26 17.46
C ARG A 11 2.26 -15.51 16.76
N ARG A 12 2.24 -15.39 15.44
CA ARG A 12 1.08 -15.73 14.59
C ARG A 12 1.46 -16.87 13.66
N PHE A 13 0.58 -17.86 13.55
CA PHE A 13 0.82 -19.04 12.73
C PHE A 13 0.42 -18.78 11.27
N ASN A 14 1.30 -19.16 10.33
CA ASN A 14 1.06 -19.23 8.90
C ASN A 14 0.64 -20.67 8.53
N PRO A 15 -0.65 -20.91 8.22
CA PRO A 15 -1.11 -22.26 7.88
C PRO A 15 -0.67 -22.70 6.49
N LEU A 16 -0.29 -21.80 5.58
CA LEU A 16 0.22 -22.15 4.25
C LEU A 16 1.63 -22.74 4.34
N LEU A 17 2.54 -22.03 5.02
CA LEU A 17 3.95 -22.43 5.13
C LEU A 17 4.25 -23.27 6.38
N ASN A 18 3.26 -23.45 7.27
CA ASN A 18 3.40 -24.19 8.52
C ASN A 18 4.53 -23.66 9.41
N GLU A 19 4.58 -22.34 9.56
CA GLU A 19 5.59 -21.61 10.33
C GLU A 19 4.93 -20.52 11.20
N TYR A 20 5.72 -19.87 12.05
CA TYR A 20 5.25 -18.75 12.86
C TYR A 20 5.97 -17.46 12.47
N ILE A 21 5.29 -16.33 12.70
CA ILE A 21 5.83 -14.99 12.54
C ILE A 21 5.80 -14.31 13.91
N LEU A 22 6.94 -13.78 14.33
CA LEU A 22 7.06 -12.96 15.53
C LEU A 22 6.54 -11.54 15.26
N VAL A 23 5.51 -11.13 15.99
CA VAL A 23 4.91 -9.80 15.93
C VAL A 23 5.39 -8.99 17.12
N SER A 24 6.00 -7.81 16.87
CA SER A 24 6.53 -6.93 17.91
C SER A 24 6.09 -5.48 17.69
N PRO A 25 4.84 -5.11 18.05
CA PRO A 25 4.22 -3.84 17.64
C PRO A 25 4.95 -2.57 18.09
N HIS A 26 5.69 -2.63 19.21
CA HIS A 26 6.42 -1.48 19.75
C HIS A 26 7.71 -1.15 18.98
N ARG A 27 8.21 -2.07 18.15
CA ARG A 27 9.50 -1.92 17.43
C ARG A 27 9.48 -0.81 16.39
N ALA A 28 8.32 -0.49 15.82
CA ALA A 28 8.16 0.63 14.90
C ALA A 28 8.55 1.98 15.52
N LYS A 29 8.50 2.12 16.85
CA LYS A 29 8.87 3.35 17.59
C LYS A 29 10.38 3.52 17.77
N ARG A 30 11.20 2.50 17.47
CA ARG A 30 12.66 2.58 17.63
C ARG A 30 13.23 3.63 16.67
N PRO A 31 14.07 4.58 17.11
CA PRO A 31 14.74 5.52 16.21
C PRO A 31 15.52 4.78 15.12
N TRP A 32 15.35 5.18 13.85
CA TRP A 32 16.11 4.64 12.73
C TRP A 32 17.24 5.61 12.37
N LEU A 33 18.48 5.14 12.50
CA LEU A 33 19.70 5.85 12.11
C LEU A 33 20.48 5.06 11.03
N GLY A 34 19.82 4.07 10.42
CA GLY A 34 20.41 3.21 9.40
C GLY A 34 20.28 3.79 8.00
N GLN A 35 20.53 2.95 7.00
CA GLN A 35 20.46 3.31 5.58
C GLN A 35 19.10 3.91 5.19
N THR A 36 19.13 4.93 4.34
CA THR A 36 17.98 5.50 3.65
C THR A 36 18.11 5.20 2.16
N GLU A 37 16.99 4.85 1.54
CA GLU A 37 16.89 4.49 0.13
C GLU A 37 16.67 5.74 -0.73
N THR A 38 17.16 5.71 -1.97
CA THR A 38 16.91 6.78 -2.96
C THR A 38 15.52 6.63 -3.54
N ILE A 39 14.74 7.72 -3.56
CA ILE A 39 13.43 7.74 -4.20
C ILE A 39 13.63 7.59 -5.71
N GLN A 40 12.96 6.61 -6.33
CA GLN A 40 13.03 6.44 -7.78
C GLN A 40 12.37 7.61 -8.50
N ALA A 41 12.99 8.05 -9.60
CA ALA A 41 12.47 9.13 -10.42
C ALA A 41 11.11 8.74 -11.02
N THR A 42 10.14 9.63 -10.90
CA THR A 42 8.79 9.44 -11.47
C THR A 42 8.68 9.95 -12.91
N ASN A 43 9.66 10.70 -13.40
CA ASN A 43 9.66 11.30 -14.74
C ASN A 43 10.58 10.51 -15.68
N LEU A 44 10.15 9.32 -16.07
CA LEU A 44 10.80 8.50 -17.08
C LEU A 44 10.28 8.90 -18.48
N PRO A 45 11.08 8.74 -19.56
CA PRO A 45 10.59 9.00 -20.91
C PRO A 45 9.57 7.93 -21.32
N GLU A 46 8.58 8.28 -22.14
CA GLU A 46 7.63 7.30 -22.69
C GLU A 46 8.33 6.21 -23.51
N TYR A 47 9.42 6.57 -24.18
CA TYR A 47 10.29 5.69 -24.92
C TYR A 47 11.75 6.01 -24.60
N ASP A 48 12.51 4.99 -24.21
CA ASP A 48 13.95 5.08 -24.02
C ASP A 48 14.67 4.32 -25.14
N PRO A 49 15.46 4.99 -26.01
CA PRO A 49 16.21 4.34 -27.09
C PRO A 49 17.32 3.39 -26.60
N GLU A 50 17.77 3.53 -25.35
CA GLU A 50 18.80 2.67 -24.75
C GLU A 50 18.19 1.49 -23.97
N CYS A 51 16.88 1.52 -23.71
CA CYS A 51 16.22 0.44 -22.99
C CYS A 51 16.04 -0.79 -23.89
N TYR A 52 16.68 -1.90 -23.54
CA TYR A 52 16.63 -3.16 -24.28
C TYR A 52 15.26 -3.88 -24.26
N LEU A 53 14.27 -3.33 -23.55
CA LEU A 53 12.89 -3.82 -23.50
C LEU A 53 11.92 -2.95 -24.33
N CYS A 54 12.29 -1.73 -24.71
CA CYS A 54 11.42 -0.87 -25.50
C CYS A 54 11.13 -1.47 -26.90
N PRO A 55 9.98 -1.12 -27.53
CA PRO A 55 9.62 -1.58 -28.86
C PRO A 55 10.67 -1.22 -29.90
N GLY A 56 11.02 -2.15 -30.79
CA GLY A 56 12.01 -1.89 -31.84
C GLY A 56 13.46 -1.76 -31.37
N ASN A 57 13.77 -1.84 -30.07
CA ASN A 57 15.15 -1.80 -29.58
C ASN A 57 15.84 -3.16 -29.69
N ALA A 58 17.17 -3.12 -29.73
CA ALA A 58 17.98 -4.33 -29.63
C ALA A 58 17.96 -4.83 -28.18
N ARG A 59 17.79 -6.15 -28.02
CA ARG A 59 17.93 -6.85 -26.75
C ARG A 59 19.38 -7.15 -26.44
N MET A 60 19.65 -7.48 -25.18
CA MET A 60 20.98 -7.88 -24.72
C MET A 60 21.48 -9.17 -25.38
N GLY A 61 20.58 -10.08 -25.76
CA GLY A 61 20.90 -11.28 -26.54
C GLY A 61 21.19 -11.03 -28.03
N GLY A 62 21.15 -9.77 -28.49
CA GLY A 62 21.42 -9.38 -29.88
C GLY A 62 20.23 -9.50 -30.83
N GLN A 63 19.09 -10.05 -30.38
CA GLN A 63 17.85 -10.00 -31.15
C GLN A 63 17.21 -8.61 -31.05
N LYS A 64 16.24 -8.32 -31.93
CA LYS A 64 15.50 -7.05 -31.91
C LYS A 64 14.08 -7.29 -31.43
N ASN A 65 13.55 -6.41 -30.58
CA ASN A 65 12.13 -6.43 -30.24
C ASN A 65 11.31 -6.02 -31.47
N PRO A 66 10.14 -6.63 -31.69
CA PRO A 66 9.18 -6.08 -32.63
C PRO A 66 8.72 -4.69 -32.15
N VAL A 67 8.10 -3.93 -33.04
CA VAL A 67 7.36 -2.72 -32.65
C VAL A 67 6.01 -3.17 -32.09
N TYR A 68 6.02 -3.67 -30.86
CA TYR A 68 4.82 -4.16 -30.20
C TYR A 68 3.96 -3.00 -29.66
N GLU A 69 2.64 -3.16 -29.68
CA GLU A 69 1.67 -2.12 -29.29
C GLU A 69 0.95 -2.43 -27.97
N LYS A 70 1.10 -3.65 -27.44
CA LYS A 70 0.46 -4.14 -26.20
C LYS A 70 1.48 -4.89 -25.34
N THR A 71 1.11 -6.05 -24.81
CA THR A 71 2.04 -6.98 -24.19
C THR A 71 2.96 -7.61 -25.23
N TYR A 72 4.17 -8.00 -24.80
CA TYR A 72 5.09 -8.76 -25.63
C TYR A 72 5.87 -9.77 -24.80
N THR A 73 5.82 -11.03 -25.21
CA THR A 73 6.48 -12.14 -24.52
C THR A 73 7.62 -12.70 -25.36
N PHE A 74 8.77 -12.91 -24.73
CA PHE A 74 9.91 -13.57 -25.34
C PHE A 74 10.68 -14.42 -24.33
N GLU A 75 11.43 -15.40 -24.83
CA GLU A 75 12.31 -16.22 -23.98
C GLU A 75 13.51 -15.39 -23.51
N ASN A 76 13.82 -15.45 -22.22
CA ASN A 76 14.83 -14.63 -21.59
C ASN A 76 16.22 -14.94 -22.16
N ASP A 77 16.91 -13.89 -22.63
CA ASP A 77 18.26 -14.00 -23.21
C ASP A 77 19.29 -14.60 -22.23
N PHE A 78 19.06 -14.48 -20.92
CA PHE A 78 19.89 -15.03 -19.84
C PHE A 78 19.06 -15.89 -18.88
N ALA A 79 18.47 -16.97 -19.40
CA ALA A 79 17.62 -17.88 -18.63
C ALA A 79 18.36 -18.51 -17.44
N ALA A 80 17.72 -18.48 -16.26
CA ALA A 80 18.22 -19.13 -15.05
C ALA A 80 18.03 -20.66 -15.07
N VAL A 81 17.06 -21.14 -15.86
CA VAL A 81 16.77 -22.56 -16.06
C VAL A 81 16.85 -22.87 -17.55
N LEU A 82 17.53 -23.98 -17.88
CA LEU A 82 17.75 -24.39 -19.27
C LEU A 82 16.70 -25.41 -19.74
N PRO A 83 16.40 -25.48 -21.05
CA PRO A 83 15.42 -26.43 -21.62
C PRO A 83 15.72 -27.90 -21.36
N THR A 84 16.99 -28.25 -21.20
CA THR A 84 17.43 -29.62 -20.91
C THR A 84 18.43 -29.61 -19.77
N ALA A 85 18.45 -30.70 -19.01
CA ALA A 85 19.43 -30.92 -17.96
C ALA A 85 19.97 -32.36 -18.07
N PRO A 86 21.30 -32.56 -18.11
CA PRO A 86 21.86 -33.90 -18.09
C PRO A 86 21.57 -34.59 -16.76
N PRO A 87 21.52 -35.94 -16.72
CA PRO A 87 21.37 -36.67 -15.47
C PRO A 87 22.46 -36.29 -14.45
N ALA A 88 22.08 -36.14 -13.19
CA ALA A 88 23.05 -35.96 -12.11
C ALA A 88 23.89 -37.23 -11.93
N PRO A 89 25.19 -37.12 -11.59
CA PRO A 89 25.99 -38.28 -11.23
C PRO A 89 25.45 -38.95 -9.96
N ILE A 90 25.75 -40.23 -9.77
CA ILE A 90 25.39 -40.95 -8.54
C ILE A 90 26.06 -40.23 -7.36
N ALA A 91 25.25 -39.80 -6.40
CA ALA A 91 25.75 -39.14 -5.20
C ALA A 91 26.67 -40.10 -4.42
N SER A 92 27.83 -39.61 -4.00
CA SER A 92 28.76 -40.37 -3.15
C SER A 92 28.22 -40.57 -1.74
N HIS A 93 27.26 -39.76 -1.30
CA HIS A 93 26.64 -39.82 0.02
C HIS A 93 25.22 -39.20 0.00
N PRO A 94 24.24 -39.69 0.80
CA PRO A 94 22.88 -39.14 0.83
C PRO A 94 22.75 -37.66 1.22
N LEU A 95 23.75 -37.11 1.93
CA LEU A 95 23.81 -35.68 2.29
C LEU A 95 24.26 -34.77 1.14
N LEU A 96 24.85 -35.34 0.09
CA LEU A 96 25.49 -34.62 -1.02
C LEU A 96 24.79 -34.99 -2.33
N THR A 97 23.47 -34.80 -2.36
CA THR A 97 22.62 -35.13 -3.50
C THR A 97 22.36 -33.91 -4.38
N SER A 98 22.27 -34.14 -5.68
CA SER A 98 21.82 -33.15 -6.65
C SER A 98 20.70 -33.75 -7.50
N LYS A 99 19.73 -32.91 -7.83
CA LYS A 99 18.62 -33.27 -8.72
C LYS A 99 18.69 -32.36 -9.95
N PRO A 100 18.74 -32.91 -11.18
CA PRO A 100 18.70 -32.08 -12.37
C PRO A 100 17.33 -31.42 -12.49
N VAL A 101 17.32 -30.14 -12.86
CA VAL A 101 16.11 -29.37 -13.14
C VAL A 101 16.22 -28.78 -14.53
N HIS A 102 15.16 -28.89 -15.32
CA HIS A 102 15.06 -28.28 -16.64
C HIS A 102 13.76 -27.49 -16.75
N GLY A 103 13.66 -26.62 -17.75
CA GLY A 103 12.60 -25.62 -17.77
C GLY A 103 12.79 -24.53 -18.81
N GLY A 104 12.26 -23.36 -18.52
CA GLY A 104 12.36 -22.19 -19.40
C GLY A 104 12.02 -20.91 -18.65
N CYS A 105 12.65 -19.82 -19.07
CA CYS A 105 12.44 -18.49 -18.51
C CYS A 105 11.91 -17.56 -19.61
N ASP A 106 10.77 -16.95 -19.39
CA ASP A 106 10.18 -15.94 -20.28
C ASP A 106 10.15 -14.58 -19.60
N VAL A 107 10.19 -13.52 -20.39
CA VAL A 107 9.94 -12.13 -19.99
C VAL A 107 8.66 -11.68 -20.67
N ILE A 108 7.76 -11.05 -19.90
CA ILE A 108 6.51 -10.48 -20.42
C ILE A 108 6.57 -8.98 -20.19
N LEU A 109 6.61 -8.23 -21.28
CA LEU A 109 6.50 -6.78 -21.25
C LEU A 109 5.03 -6.40 -21.16
N PHE A 110 4.70 -5.50 -20.24
CA PHE A 110 3.32 -5.14 -19.96
C PHE A 110 2.75 -4.13 -20.97
N HIS A 111 3.57 -3.19 -21.42
CA HIS A 111 3.13 -2.09 -22.26
C HIS A 111 4.32 -1.44 -23.01
N PRO A 112 4.16 -0.90 -24.24
CA PRO A 112 5.26 -0.25 -24.99
C PRO A 112 5.82 1.00 -24.31
N ARG A 113 5.02 1.66 -23.45
CA ARG A 113 5.45 2.84 -22.71
C ARG A 113 6.33 2.47 -21.52
N HIS A 114 7.52 3.05 -21.51
CA HIS A 114 8.56 2.85 -20.50
C HIS A 114 8.28 3.59 -19.18
N ASP A 115 7.42 4.61 -19.18
CA ASP A 115 7.11 5.45 -18.02
C ASP A 115 5.87 5.02 -17.22
N LEU A 116 5.24 3.90 -17.62
CA LEU A 116 4.06 3.35 -16.96
C LEU A 116 4.40 2.20 -16.02
N THR A 117 3.54 1.98 -15.04
CA THR A 117 3.55 0.81 -14.17
C THR A 117 2.11 0.31 -14.00
N LEU A 118 1.90 -0.88 -13.43
CA LEU A 118 0.55 -1.44 -13.22
C LEU A 118 -0.44 -0.46 -12.56
N SER A 119 0.02 0.40 -11.66
CA SER A 119 -0.83 1.39 -10.96
C SER A 119 -1.32 2.54 -11.84
N ARG A 120 -0.74 2.71 -13.03
CA ARG A 120 -1.03 3.79 -13.99
C ARG A 120 -1.53 3.28 -15.34
N LEU A 121 -1.72 1.97 -15.49
CA LEU A 121 -2.33 1.38 -16.67
C LEU A 121 -3.86 1.41 -16.55
N GLY A 122 -4.52 1.58 -17.68
CA GLY A 122 -5.97 1.44 -17.79
C GLY A 122 -6.40 -0.02 -17.61
N LEU A 123 -7.65 -0.23 -17.18
CA LEU A 123 -8.16 -1.58 -16.88
C LEU A 123 -8.04 -2.55 -18.08
N LYS A 124 -8.28 -2.08 -19.30
CA LYS A 124 -8.13 -2.91 -20.51
C LYS A 124 -6.69 -3.31 -20.81
N GLU A 125 -5.72 -2.49 -20.42
CA GLU A 125 -4.30 -2.84 -20.56
C GLU A 125 -3.91 -3.91 -19.53
N ILE A 126 -4.42 -3.80 -18.30
CA ILE A 126 -4.23 -4.83 -17.27
C ILE A 126 -4.94 -6.14 -17.65
N GLU A 127 -6.13 -6.09 -18.25
CA GLU A 127 -6.81 -7.28 -18.78
C GLU A 127 -5.91 -8.01 -19.82
N HIS A 128 -5.27 -7.29 -20.75
CA HIS A 128 -4.33 -7.92 -21.70
C HIS A 128 -3.14 -8.58 -20.99
N ILE A 129 -2.65 -8.02 -19.87
CA ILE A 129 -1.59 -8.63 -19.06
C ILE A 129 -2.08 -9.95 -18.45
N VAL A 130 -3.29 -9.95 -17.89
CA VAL A 130 -3.92 -11.17 -17.35
C VAL A 130 -4.11 -12.23 -18.42
N GLU A 131 -4.54 -11.84 -19.63
CA GLU A 131 -4.65 -12.75 -20.78
C GLU A 131 -3.30 -13.35 -21.16
N GLU A 132 -2.23 -12.55 -21.18
CA GLU A 132 -0.88 -13.02 -21.48
C GLU A 132 -0.36 -13.98 -20.39
N TRP A 133 -0.63 -13.70 -19.11
CA TRP A 133 -0.35 -14.63 -18.01
C TRP A 133 -1.09 -15.96 -18.15
N ILE A 134 -2.34 -15.95 -18.60
CA ILE A 134 -3.10 -17.17 -18.88
C ILE A 134 -2.49 -17.92 -20.06
N ALA A 135 -2.14 -17.19 -21.14
CA ALA A 135 -1.58 -17.77 -22.35
C ALA A 135 -0.23 -18.46 -22.09
N ILE A 136 0.69 -17.78 -21.40
CA ILE A 136 2.02 -18.33 -21.08
C ILE A 136 1.91 -19.51 -20.10
N TYR A 137 1.01 -19.44 -19.11
CA TYR A 137 0.74 -20.54 -18.20
C TYR A 137 0.30 -21.76 -18.99
N LYS A 138 -0.75 -21.64 -19.82
CA LYS A 138 -1.23 -22.76 -20.65
C LYS A 138 -0.13 -23.31 -21.58
N LYS A 139 0.63 -22.44 -22.23
CA LYS A 139 1.73 -22.83 -23.12
C LYS A 139 2.79 -23.66 -22.40
N ARG A 140 3.31 -23.17 -21.27
CA ARG A 140 4.37 -23.85 -20.51
C ARG A 140 3.84 -25.08 -19.77
N SER A 141 2.60 -25.07 -19.31
CA SER A 141 1.97 -26.20 -18.64
C SER A 141 1.74 -27.42 -19.54
N GLN A 142 1.65 -27.21 -20.86
CA GLN A 142 1.51 -28.29 -21.84
C GLN A 142 2.86 -28.84 -22.31
N GLN A 143 3.98 -28.22 -21.91
CA GLN A 143 5.31 -28.68 -22.29
C GLN A 143 5.67 -29.92 -21.48
N GLU A 144 6.12 -30.97 -22.17
CA GLU A 144 6.54 -32.22 -21.53
C GLU A 144 7.64 -31.98 -20.50
N GLY A 145 7.52 -32.64 -19.35
CA GLY A 145 8.49 -32.57 -18.26
C GLY A 145 8.38 -31.34 -17.37
N ILE A 146 7.59 -30.31 -17.73
CA ILE A 146 7.35 -29.16 -16.84
C ILE A 146 6.31 -29.54 -15.79
N GLU A 147 6.60 -29.30 -14.51
CA GLU A 147 5.71 -29.57 -13.37
C GLU A 147 5.10 -28.30 -12.76
N TYR A 148 5.76 -27.15 -12.92
CA TYR A 148 5.29 -25.90 -12.33
C TYR A 148 5.67 -24.68 -13.16
N VAL A 149 4.81 -23.65 -13.13
CA VAL A 149 4.99 -22.39 -13.84
C VAL A 149 4.81 -21.24 -12.85
N GLN A 150 5.90 -20.56 -12.50
CA GLN A 150 5.90 -19.43 -11.59
C GLN A 150 5.89 -18.11 -12.38
N ILE A 151 4.79 -17.37 -12.27
CA ILE A 151 4.67 -16.00 -12.78
C ILE A 151 5.00 -15.03 -11.64
N PHE A 152 5.90 -14.07 -11.85
CA PHE A 152 6.30 -13.11 -10.83
C PHE A 152 6.82 -11.79 -11.42
N GLU A 153 6.62 -10.68 -10.71
CA GLU A 153 7.16 -9.35 -11.04
C GLU A 153 8.07 -8.88 -9.91
N ASN A 154 9.20 -8.25 -10.27
CA ASN A 154 10.04 -7.48 -9.36
C ASN A 154 10.00 -6.02 -9.80
N LYS A 155 9.30 -5.17 -9.04
CA LYS A 155 9.16 -3.74 -9.30
C LYS A 155 10.11 -2.95 -8.42
N GLY A 156 10.87 -2.05 -9.05
CA GLY A 156 11.76 -1.10 -8.39
C GLY A 156 13.14 -1.66 -8.04
N ALA A 157 14.15 -0.78 -8.06
CA ALA A 157 15.56 -1.16 -7.85
C ALA A 157 15.81 -1.82 -6.49
N MET A 158 15.02 -1.43 -5.48
CA MET A 158 15.08 -1.99 -4.11
C MET A 158 14.79 -3.50 -4.06
N MET A 159 14.07 -4.01 -5.05
CA MET A 159 13.72 -5.43 -5.21
C MET A 159 14.61 -6.15 -6.24
N GLY A 160 15.75 -5.55 -6.61
CA GLY A 160 16.70 -6.14 -7.55
C GLY A 160 16.32 -6.00 -9.02
N CYS A 161 15.33 -5.16 -9.35
CA CYS A 161 14.97 -4.88 -10.73
C CYS A 161 16.04 -3.97 -11.38
N SER A 162 16.66 -4.44 -12.45
CA SER A 162 17.74 -3.74 -13.16
C SER A 162 17.28 -2.90 -14.35
N ASN A 163 16.02 -3.05 -14.80
CA ASN A 163 15.45 -2.29 -15.92
C ASN A 163 14.06 -1.74 -15.53
N PRO A 164 13.83 -0.41 -15.63
CA PRO A 164 12.59 0.22 -15.18
C PRO A 164 11.39 0.01 -16.10
N HIS A 165 11.57 -0.51 -17.32
CA HIS A 165 10.46 -0.79 -18.24
C HIS A 165 9.49 -1.83 -17.62
N PRO A 166 8.15 -1.64 -17.70
CA PRO A 166 7.20 -2.46 -16.98
C PRO A 166 7.13 -3.90 -17.53
N HIS A 167 7.49 -4.88 -16.71
CA HIS A 167 7.54 -6.28 -17.11
C HIS A 167 7.41 -7.23 -15.92
N CYS A 168 7.05 -8.48 -16.21
CA CYS A 168 7.23 -9.60 -15.30
C CYS A 168 8.08 -10.70 -15.94
N GLN A 169 8.33 -11.75 -15.16
CA GLN A 169 9.03 -12.95 -15.60
C GLN A 169 8.18 -14.18 -15.34
N VAL A 170 8.42 -15.23 -16.13
CA VAL A 170 7.77 -16.52 -15.98
C VAL A 170 8.83 -17.61 -16.01
N TRP A 171 8.96 -18.35 -14.91
CA TRP A 171 9.89 -19.47 -14.83
C TRP A 171 9.10 -20.77 -14.75
N SER A 172 9.26 -21.59 -15.77
CA SER A 172 8.76 -22.97 -15.80
C SER A 172 9.87 -23.93 -15.44
N GLN A 173 9.55 -24.99 -14.71
CA GLN A 173 10.55 -25.97 -14.29
C GLN A 173 9.95 -27.36 -14.10
N SER A 174 10.81 -28.38 -14.19
CA SER A 174 10.48 -29.79 -14.10
C SER A 174 10.27 -30.32 -12.68
N ASP A 175 10.01 -29.42 -11.74
CA ASP A 175 9.78 -29.72 -10.33
C ASP A 175 8.85 -28.67 -9.72
N VAL A 176 8.10 -29.04 -8.68
CA VAL A 176 7.37 -28.04 -7.91
C VAL A 176 8.35 -27.35 -6.94
N PRO A 177 8.50 -26.01 -6.99
CA PRO A 177 9.45 -25.30 -6.12
C PRO A 177 9.08 -25.40 -4.65
N THR A 178 10.06 -25.21 -3.76
CA THR A 178 9.91 -25.41 -2.30
C THR A 178 8.70 -24.70 -1.69
N LEU A 179 8.47 -23.43 -2.03
CA LEU A 179 7.36 -22.65 -1.45
C LEU A 179 5.99 -23.20 -1.89
N PRO A 180 5.64 -23.24 -3.20
CA PRO A 180 4.43 -23.91 -3.67
C PRO A 180 4.27 -25.36 -3.18
N ALA A 181 5.34 -26.16 -3.14
CA ALA A 181 5.27 -27.54 -2.67
C ALA A 181 4.86 -27.61 -1.18
N THR A 182 5.40 -26.72 -0.35
CA THR A 182 5.04 -26.62 1.07
C THR A 182 3.59 -26.20 1.25
N GLU A 183 3.13 -25.19 0.49
CA GLU A 183 1.74 -24.75 0.51
C GLU A 183 0.79 -25.86 0.09
N LEU A 184 1.07 -26.55 -1.01
CA LEU A 184 0.24 -27.66 -1.49
C LEU A 184 0.11 -28.78 -0.45
N ALA A 185 1.20 -29.10 0.26
CA ALA A 185 1.15 -30.07 1.36
C ALA A 185 0.25 -29.58 2.50
N SER A 186 0.30 -28.29 2.86
CA SER A 186 -0.57 -27.70 3.88
C SER A 186 -2.04 -27.64 3.45
N LEU A 187 -2.31 -27.25 2.20
CA LEU A 187 -3.65 -27.25 1.61
C LEU A 187 -4.25 -28.67 1.60
N ALA A 188 -3.46 -29.66 1.20
CA ALA A 188 -3.87 -31.07 1.21
C ALA A 188 -4.19 -31.57 2.63
N ARG A 189 -3.38 -31.23 3.63
CA ARG A 189 -3.66 -31.56 5.04
C ARG A 189 -4.97 -30.92 5.51
N TYR A 190 -5.21 -29.64 5.19
CA TYR A 190 -6.44 -28.96 5.58
C TYR A 190 -7.67 -29.56 4.91
N ALA A 191 -7.57 -29.94 3.63
CA ALA A 191 -8.66 -30.59 2.91
C ALA A 191 -9.04 -31.98 3.46
N GLN A 192 -8.15 -32.61 4.22
CA GLN A 192 -8.39 -33.88 4.92
C GLN A 192 -8.82 -33.68 6.39
N SER A 193 -8.96 -32.44 6.86
CA SER A 193 -9.33 -32.15 8.24
C SER A 193 -10.84 -32.24 8.47
N ASP A 194 -11.23 -32.56 9.72
CA ASP A 194 -12.63 -32.61 10.17
C ASP A 194 -13.17 -31.24 10.62
N ILE A 195 -12.61 -30.14 10.10
CA ILE A 195 -13.00 -28.79 10.50
C ILE A 195 -14.44 -28.51 10.05
N ALA A 196 -15.26 -28.00 10.98
CA ALA A 196 -16.65 -27.65 10.71
C ALA A 196 -16.74 -26.58 9.60
N PRO A 197 -17.62 -26.73 8.60
CA PRO A 197 -17.80 -25.74 7.54
C PRO A 197 -18.19 -24.36 8.08
N SER A 198 -17.49 -23.30 7.68
CA SER A 198 -17.94 -21.92 7.99
C SER A 198 -19.05 -21.42 7.06
N GLY A 199 -19.36 -22.17 5.99
CA GLY A 199 -20.19 -21.72 4.87
C GLY A 199 -19.37 -21.20 3.68
N ALA A 200 -18.03 -21.20 3.78
CA ALA A 200 -17.15 -20.90 2.66
C ALA A 200 -17.29 -21.90 1.51
N PRO A 201 -16.95 -21.50 0.26
CA PRO A 201 -16.89 -22.41 -0.87
C PRO A 201 -16.00 -23.62 -0.60
N LYS A 202 -16.44 -24.79 -1.06
CA LYS A 202 -15.71 -26.04 -0.92
C LYS A 202 -14.76 -26.27 -2.09
N GLY A 203 -13.68 -26.99 -1.79
CA GLY A 203 -12.73 -27.47 -2.78
C GLY A 203 -13.20 -28.76 -3.44
N PRO A 204 -12.30 -29.43 -4.18
CA PRO A 204 -12.59 -30.64 -4.93
C PRO A 204 -13.14 -31.76 -4.05
N GLY A 205 -14.14 -32.49 -4.56
CA GLY A 205 -14.83 -33.56 -3.83
C GLY A 205 -15.65 -33.07 -2.62
N GLY A 206 -15.96 -31.77 -2.52
CA GLY A 206 -16.70 -31.19 -1.41
C GLY A 206 -15.86 -30.98 -0.14
N LYS A 207 -14.53 -31.20 -0.23
CA LYS A 207 -13.60 -31.05 0.89
C LYS A 207 -13.41 -29.58 1.29
N PRO A 208 -13.01 -29.29 2.54
CA PRO A 208 -12.67 -27.92 2.95
C PRO A 208 -11.55 -27.31 2.09
N CYS A 209 -11.69 -26.04 1.72
CA CYS A 209 -10.63 -25.28 1.04
C CYS A 209 -10.10 -24.22 2.01
N MET A 210 -8.82 -24.34 2.41
CA MET A 210 -8.20 -23.47 3.42
C MET A 210 -8.33 -21.99 3.07
N LEU A 211 -8.04 -21.61 1.83
CA LEU A 211 -8.02 -20.21 1.40
C LEU A 211 -9.43 -19.63 1.21
N CYS A 212 -10.40 -20.44 0.77
CA CYS A 212 -11.80 -20.04 0.75
C CYS A 212 -12.33 -19.81 2.18
N GLU A 213 -12.03 -20.71 3.11
CA GLU A 213 -12.40 -20.58 4.53
C GLU A 213 -11.74 -19.33 5.16
N TYR A 214 -10.45 -19.11 4.88
CA TYR A 214 -9.73 -17.93 5.35
C TYR A 214 -10.33 -16.62 4.82
N ALA A 215 -10.58 -16.52 3.51
CA ALA A 215 -11.20 -15.35 2.92
C ALA A 215 -12.61 -15.11 3.48
N HIS A 216 -13.39 -16.17 3.70
CA HIS A 216 -14.72 -16.07 4.31
C HIS A 216 -14.67 -15.46 5.72
N ILE A 217 -13.71 -15.89 6.56
CA ILE A 217 -13.52 -15.36 7.92
C ILE A 217 -13.06 -13.89 7.88
N GLU A 218 -12.13 -13.53 6.99
CA GLU A 218 -11.67 -12.14 6.86
C GLU A 218 -12.81 -11.20 6.43
N MET A 219 -13.68 -11.69 5.56
CA MET A 219 -14.80 -10.92 5.03
C MET A 219 -15.91 -10.63 6.03
N GLN A 220 -16.01 -11.41 7.12
CA GLN A 220 -16.96 -11.18 8.22
C GLN A 220 -16.54 -10.04 9.16
N ASN A 221 -15.24 -9.71 9.22
CA ASN A 221 -14.67 -8.75 10.19
C ASN A 221 -14.30 -7.38 9.57
N ALA A 222 -14.77 -7.09 8.35
CA ALA A 222 -14.21 -6.01 7.52
C ALA A 222 -14.50 -4.57 8.02
N GLU A 223 -15.53 -4.33 8.85
CA GLU A 223 -16.07 -2.97 9.02
C GLU A 223 -15.47 -2.14 10.18
N THR A 224 -14.72 -2.70 11.13
CA THR A 224 -14.20 -1.89 12.26
C THR A 224 -12.79 -2.21 12.77
N ASP A 225 -12.18 -3.35 12.43
CA ASP A 225 -10.78 -3.69 12.81
C ASP A 225 -10.17 -4.80 11.91
N GLY A 226 -10.67 -4.89 10.67
CA GLY A 226 -10.36 -6.00 9.76
C GLY A 226 -9.07 -5.82 8.94
N ARG A 227 -8.57 -6.95 8.43
CA ARG A 227 -7.37 -7.01 7.57
C ARG A 227 -7.67 -6.87 6.07
N VAL A 228 -8.93 -6.75 5.68
CA VAL A 228 -9.34 -6.48 4.29
C VAL A 228 -8.93 -5.07 3.89
N VAL A 229 -8.20 -4.95 2.78
CA VAL A 229 -7.76 -3.67 2.20
C VAL A 229 -8.75 -3.17 1.16
N VAL A 230 -9.05 -4.02 0.17
CA VAL A 230 -10.01 -3.74 -0.91
C VAL A 230 -10.62 -5.06 -1.38
N ARG A 231 -11.85 -5.01 -1.89
CA ARG A 231 -12.57 -6.14 -2.44
C ARG A 231 -13.47 -5.69 -3.58
N ASN A 232 -13.79 -6.60 -4.49
CA ASN A 232 -14.87 -6.44 -5.45
C ASN A 232 -15.74 -7.71 -5.45
N GLU A 233 -16.50 -7.92 -6.52
CA GLU A 233 -17.45 -9.03 -6.62
C GLU A 233 -16.79 -10.41 -6.45
N HIS A 234 -15.59 -10.59 -7.02
CA HIS A 234 -14.93 -11.90 -7.13
C HIS A 234 -13.69 -12.03 -6.25
N TRP A 235 -13.00 -10.91 -5.97
CA TRP A 235 -11.67 -10.90 -5.36
C TRP A 235 -11.63 -10.11 -4.06
N VAL A 236 -10.70 -10.50 -3.19
CA VAL A 236 -10.37 -9.79 -1.95
C VAL A 236 -8.86 -9.68 -1.79
N ALA A 237 -8.40 -8.48 -1.44
CA ALA A 237 -7.02 -8.21 -1.03
C ALA A 237 -6.99 -7.99 0.49
N VAL A 238 -6.23 -8.82 1.20
CA VAL A 238 -6.07 -8.74 2.66
C VAL A 238 -4.60 -8.61 3.02
N VAL A 239 -4.29 -7.94 4.13
CA VAL A 239 -3.00 -8.15 4.79
C VAL A 239 -3.09 -9.45 5.57
N PRO A 240 -2.40 -10.54 5.21
CA PRO A 240 -2.66 -11.82 5.84
C PRO A 240 -2.38 -11.79 7.35
N TRP A 241 -3.12 -12.58 8.13
CA TRP A 241 -2.92 -12.74 9.58
C TRP A 241 -1.47 -13.03 9.93
N TRP A 242 -0.79 -13.76 9.06
CA TRP A 242 0.60 -14.21 9.15
C TRP A 242 1.56 -13.42 8.25
N ALA A 243 1.20 -12.21 7.83
CA ALA A 243 2.06 -11.39 6.98
C ALA A 243 3.47 -11.24 7.56
N THR A 244 4.51 -11.37 6.74
CA THR A 244 5.91 -11.14 7.13
C THR A 244 6.35 -9.73 6.76
N TRP A 245 6.04 -9.29 5.55
CA TRP A 245 6.38 -7.94 5.08
C TRP A 245 5.46 -6.88 5.70
N PRO A 246 5.93 -5.62 5.84
CA PRO A 246 5.19 -4.58 6.55
C PRO A 246 3.76 -4.38 6.05
N PHE A 247 3.62 -4.23 4.73
CA PHE A 247 2.38 -4.01 4.00
C PHE A 247 2.08 -5.15 3.04
N GLU A 248 2.43 -6.39 3.42
CA GLU A 248 2.15 -7.58 2.61
C GLU A 248 0.67 -7.69 2.24
N ILE A 249 0.37 -8.11 1.01
CA ILE A 249 -1.01 -8.41 0.59
C ILE A 249 -1.07 -9.83 0.05
N LEU A 250 -2.09 -10.56 0.51
CA LEU A 250 -2.60 -11.77 -0.11
C LEU A 250 -3.87 -11.41 -0.88
N LEU A 251 -3.84 -11.62 -2.20
CA LEU A 251 -4.95 -11.37 -3.12
C LEU A 251 -5.48 -12.70 -3.65
N LEU A 252 -6.77 -12.98 -3.45
CA LEU A 252 -7.37 -14.26 -3.83
C LEU A 252 -8.85 -14.13 -4.23
N PRO A 253 -9.36 -15.01 -5.12
CA PRO A 253 -10.78 -15.12 -5.36
C PRO A 253 -11.44 -15.79 -4.15
N PHE A 254 -12.68 -15.41 -3.81
CA PHE A 254 -13.31 -15.91 -2.58
C PHE A 254 -14.74 -16.44 -2.77
N LYS A 255 -15.33 -16.25 -3.96
CA LYS A 255 -16.70 -16.68 -4.27
C LYS A 255 -16.81 -18.17 -4.60
N ARG A 256 -15.73 -18.75 -5.13
CA ARG A 256 -15.63 -20.18 -5.45
C ARG A 256 -14.18 -20.63 -5.41
N HIS A 257 -13.96 -21.94 -5.37
CA HIS A 257 -12.63 -22.52 -5.53
C HIS A 257 -12.16 -22.38 -6.99
N ILE A 258 -10.97 -21.80 -7.20
CA ILE A 258 -10.34 -21.62 -8.51
C ILE A 258 -8.91 -22.16 -8.41
N PRO A 259 -8.56 -23.29 -9.06
CA PRO A 259 -7.21 -23.88 -8.90
C PRO A 259 -6.08 -23.11 -9.58
N ALA A 260 -6.35 -22.51 -10.74
CA ALA A 260 -5.36 -21.77 -11.51
C ALA A 260 -5.94 -20.57 -12.27
N ILE A 261 -5.06 -19.66 -12.70
CA ILE A 261 -5.45 -18.46 -13.45
C ILE A 261 -6.16 -18.80 -14.77
N SER A 262 -5.87 -19.97 -15.35
CA SER A 262 -6.53 -20.48 -16.56
C SER A 262 -8.02 -20.78 -16.40
N ASP A 263 -8.49 -20.89 -15.16
CA ASP A 263 -9.84 -21.36 -14.80
C ASP A 263 -10.78 -20.19 -14.43
N LEU A 264 -10.32 -18.95 -14.62
CA LEU A 264 -11.11 -17.72 -14.45
C LEU A 264 -12.13 -17.55 -15.58
N SER A 265 -13.35 -17.14 -15.24
CA SER A 265 -14.32 -16.62 -16.22
C SER A 265 -13.91 -15.23 -16.73
N GLU A 266 -14.57 -14.73 -17.79
CA GLU A 266 -14.27 -13.38 -18.30
C GLU A 266 -14.60 -12.29 -17.27
N GLU A 267 -15.69 -12.45 -16.51
CA GLU A 267 -16.07 -11.53 -15.43
C GLU A 267 -15.03 -11.52 -14.30
N GLU A 268 -14.53 -12.71 -13.93
CA GLU A 268 -13.51 -12.85 -12.89
C GLU A 268 -12.16 -12.28 -13.32
N LYS A 269 -11.80 -12.34 -14.61
CA LYS A 269 -10.61 -11.68 -15.17
C LYS A 269 -10.73 -10.16 -15.16
N ALA A 270 -11.88 -9.61 -15.58
CA ALA A 270 -12.12 -8.17 -15.52
C ALA A 270 -12.05 -7.65 -14.08
N ALA A 271 -12.68 -8.36 -13.14
CA ALA A 271 -12.60 -8.07 -11.71
C ALA A 271 -11.17 -8.22 -11.17
N PHE A 272 -10.38 -9.16 -11.71
CA PHE A 272 -8.98 -9.31 -11.33
C PHE A 272 -8.13 -8.11 -11.75
N ALA A 273 -8.32 -7.61 -12.97
CA ALA A 273 -7.64 -6.41 -13.46
C ALA A 273 -7.97 -5.18 -12.61
N GLU A 274 -9.24 -5.00 -12.25
CA GLU A 274 -9.69 -3.92 -11.38
C GLU A 274 -9.01 -3.96 -10.00
N ILE A 275 -9.03 -5.12 -9.33
CA ILE A 275 -8.47 -5.21 -7.98
C ILE A 275 -6.93 -5.11 -7.98
N LEU A 276 -6.24 -5.59 -9.03
CA LEU A 276 -4.80 -5.37 -9.21
C LEU A 276 -4.45 -3.89 -9.31
N SER A 277 -5.22 -3.13 -10.11
CA SER A 277 -5.10 -1.68 -10.20
C SER A 277 -5.30 -1.04 -8.82
N GLN A 278 -6.37 -1.40 -8.12
CA GLN A 278 -6.69 -0.83 -6.81
C GLN A 278 -5.66 -1.14 -5.72
N VAL A 279 -5.03 -2.32 -5.76
CA VAL A 279 -3.92 -2.68 -4.86
C VAL A 279 -2.67 -1.86 -5.17
N THR A 280 -2.26 -1.79 -6.44
CA THR A 280 -1.03 -1.12 -6.85
C THR A 280 -1.12 0.41 -6.72
N ILE A 281 -2.30 1.00 -6.93
CA ILE A 281 -2.57 2.42 -6.65
C ILE A 281 -2.40 2.73 -5.16
N ARG A 282 -2.99 1.92 -4.27
CA ARG A 282 -2.86 2.12 -2.82
C ARG A 282 -1.42 2.00 -2.36
N TYR A 283 -0.66 1.08 -2.94
CA TYR A 283 0.77 1.00 -2.67
C TYR A 283 1.51 2.29 -3.05
N ASP A 284 1.33 2.79 -4.27
CA ASP A 284 1.99 4.01 -4.71
C ASP A 284 1.55 5.25 -3.90
N ASN A 285 0.27 5.30 -3.51
CA ASN A 285 -0.29 6.37 -2.67
C ASN A 285 0.25 6.36 -1.23
N LEU A 286 0.61 5.20 -0.67
CA LEU A 286 0.98 5.06 0.75
C LEU A 286 2.13 5.98 1.16
N PHE A 287 3.12 6.14 0.28
CA PHE A 287 4.24 7.07 0.47
C PHE A 287 4.43 8.04 -0.71
N SER A 288 3.41 8.18 -1.56
CA SER A 288 3.40 9.02 -2.77
C SER A 288 4.67 8.84 -3.62
N CYS A 289 4.99 7.58 -3.91
CA CYS A 289 6.17 7.19 -4.67
C CYS A 289 5.89 5.93 -5.50
N MET A 290 6.76 5.62 -6.45
CA MET A 290 6.71 4.30 -7.10
C MET A 290 7.06 3.21 -6.08
N PHE A 291 6.05 2.50 -5.61
CA PHE A 291 6.20 1.56 -4.50
C PHE A 291 6.81 0.26 -5.02
N ALA A 292 7.97 -0.09 -4.48
CA ALA A 292 8.68 -1.30 -4.85
C ALA A 292 8.02 -2.54 -4.22
N TYR A 293 7.99 -3.64 -4.94
CA TYR A 293 7.52 -4.93 -4.43
C TYR A 293 8.04 -6.09 -5.29
N SER A 294 8.05 -7.28 -4.71
CA SER A 294 7.99 -8.53 -5.46
C SER A 294 6.58 -9.07 -5.36
N MET A 295 6.01 -9.54 -6.46
CA MET A 295 4.73 -10.22 -6.46
C MET A 295 4.81 -11.52 -7.24
N GLY A 296 3.95 -12.48 -6.91
CA GLY A 296 3.93 -13.77 -7.59
C GLY A 296 2.60 -14.48 -7.46
N ILE A 297 2.31 -15.32 -8.45
CA ILE A 297 1.08 -16.12 -8.53
C ILE A 297 1.37 -17.54 -8.06
N HIS A 298 0.61 -18.02 -7.09
CA HIS A 298 0.61 -19.41 -6.65
C HIS A 298 -0.68 -20.08 -7.11
N GLN A 299 -0.53 -21.21 -7.79
CA GLN A 299 -1.62 -21.88 -8.50
C GLN A 299 -1.29 -23.37 -8.71
N ARG A 300 -2.24 -24.10 -9.30
CA ARG A 300 -2.10 -25.53 -9.57
C ARG A 300 -0.81 -25.86 -10.35
N PRO A 301 -0.03 -26.87 -9.92
CA PRO A 301 1.01 -27.50 -10.74
C PRO A 301 0.46 -28.02 -12.07
N THR A 302 1.33 -28.32 -13.02
CA THR A 302 0.93 -28.83 -14.34
C THR A 302 0.52 -30.31 -14.29
N LEU A 303 1.15 -31.09 -13.39
CA LEU A 303 0.87 -32.51 -13.22
C LEU A 303 -0.46 -32.74 -12.49
N SER A 304 -1.14 -33.81 -12.89
CA SER A 304 -2.47 -34.19 -12.41
C SER A 304 -2.48 -34.47 -10.90
N GLY A 305 -3.33 -33.76 -10.17
CA GLY A 305 -3.66 -34.00 -8.76
C GLY A 305 -5.09 -33.58 -8.46
N ASP A 306 -5.49 -33.65 -7.18
CA ASP A 306 -6.84 -33.36 -6.68
C ASP A 306 -7.29 -31.89 -6.80
N ASP A 307 -6.67 -31.07 -7.68
CA ASP A 307 -6.96 -29.63 -7.86
C ASP A 307 -7.00 -28.84 -6.54
N ILE A 308 -6.22 -29.28 -5.54
CA ILE A 308 -6.29 -28.75 -4.17
C ILE A 308 -5.72 -27.34 -4.05
N ALA A 309 -4.88 -26.94 -5.01
CA ALA A 309 -4.41 -25.57 -5.12
C ALA A 309 -5.60 -24.62 -5.21
N HIS A 310 -5.44 -23.43 -4.63
CA HIS A 310 -6.37 -22.33 -4.80
C HIS A 310 -5.56 -21.12 -5.24
N LEU A 311 -5.91 -20.54 -6.38
CA LEU A 311 -5.24 -19.40 -6.99
C LEU A 311 -5.13 -18.26 -5.99
N HIS A 312 -3.92 -17.76 -5.78
CA HIS A 312 -3.69 -16.59 -4.97
C HIS A 312 -2.40 -15.88 -5.38
N LEU A 313 -2.31 -14.60 -5.02
CA LEU A 313 -1.18 -13.75 -5.32
C LEU A 313 -0.63 -13.17 -4.03
N HIS A 314 0.70 -13.19 -3.92
CA HIS A 314 1.43 -12.54 -2.84
C HIS A 314 2.05 -11.25 -3.35
N PHE A 315 1.94 -10.17 -2.57
CA PHE A 315 2.72 -8.95 -2.73
C PHE A 315 3.61 -8.76 -1.50
N ALA A 316 4.92 -8.67 -1.71
CA ALA A 316 5.94 -8.53 -0.68
C ALA A 316 6.71 -7.21 -0.84
N PRO A 317 6.16 -6.09 -0.33
CA PRO A 317 6.82 -4.80 -0.41
C PRO A 317 7.81 -4.58 0.74
N PRO A 318 8.99 -3.97 0.47
CA PRO A 318 10.02 -3.77 1.48
C PRO A 318 9.80 -2.50 2.31
N LEU A 319 9.09 -1.49 1.82
CA LEU A 319 8.96 -0.20 2.49
C LEU A 319 8.17 -0.32 3.81
N LEU A 320 8.61 0.40 4.85
CA LEU A 320 8.06 0.28 6.21
C LEU A 320 7.56 1.61 6.78
N ARG A 321 8.40 2.66 6.77
CA ARG A 321 8.07 3.94 7.46
C ARG A 321 7.82 5.11 6.52
N SER A 322 8.51 5.12 5.38
CA SER A 322 8.49 6.18 4.38
C SER A 322 8.98 5.61 3.05
N ALA A 323 8.99 6.43 2.00
CA ALA A 323 9.59 6.11 0.70
C ALA A 323 11.09 5.75 0.76
N THR A 324 11.78 6.06 1.88
CA THR A 324 13.23 5.90 2.04
C THR A 324 13.62 4.89 3.12
N VAL A 325 12.68 4.36 3.90
CA VAL A 325 12.98 3.44 5.01
C VAL A 325 12.27 2.11 4.81
N ARG A 326 13.07 1.08 4.48
CA ARG A 326 12.64 -0.29 4.25
C ARG A 326 12.83 -1.21 5.48
N LYS A 327 12.12 -2.32 5.46
CA LYS A 327 12.39 -3.51 6.26
C LYS A 327 13.58 -4.27 5.66
N PHE A 328 14.39 -4.81 6.56
CA PHE A 328 15.48 -5.74 6.25
C PHE A 328 15.16 -7.06 6.94
N LEU A 329 15.08 -8.16 6.18
CA LEU A 329 15.02 -9.52 6.70
C LEU A 329 16.45 -10.05 6.78
N VAL A 330 17.07 -9.88 7.95
CA VAL A 330 18.50 -10.15 8.20
C VAL A 330 18.67 -10.78 9.58
N GLY A 331 19.89 -11.12 10.01
CA GLY A 331 20.17 -11.44 11.42
C GLY A 331 19.23 -12.49 12.03
N TYR A 332 18.25 -12.05 12.85
CA TYR A 332 17.27 -12.94 13.47
C TYR A 332 16.39 -13.64 12.43
N GLU A 333 15.90 -12.93 11.42
CA GLU A 333 15.03 -13.48 10.38
C GLU A 333 15.75 -14.52 9.48
N LEU A 334 17.07 -14.42 9.34
CA LEU A 334 17.87 -15.41 8.59
C LEU A 334 18.31 -16.61 9.44
N MET A 335 18.28 -16.52 10.77
CA MET A 335 18.85 -17.51 11.68
C MET A 335 17.83 -18.14 12.64
N ALA A 336 16.60 -17.63 12.70
CA ALA A 336 15.58 -18.07 13.65
C ALA A 336 14.16 -18.04 13.07
N GLU A 337 13.51 -16.88 13.01
CA GLU A 337 12.08 -16.75 12.66
C GLU A 337 11.81 -15.38 12.02
N ALA A 338 10.87 -15.33 11.07
CA ALA A 338 10.42 -14.07 10.50
C ALA A 338 9.85 -13.13 11.58
N GLN A 339 10.16 -11.83 11.49
CA GLN A 339 9.75 -10.85 12.48
C GLN A 339 9.17 -9.59 11.82
N ARG A 340 8.05 -9.08 12.35
CA ARG A 340 7.41 -7.83 11.90
C ARG A 340 7.23 -6.80 13.01
N ASP A 341 7.37 -5.52 12.64
CA ASP A 341 7.37 -4.38 13.56
C ASP A 341 6.00 -3.68 13.70
N LEU A 342 5.12 -3.88 12.72
CA LEU A 342 3.77 -3.28 12.61
C LEU A 342 2.75 -4.42 12.58
N THR A 343 1.59 -4.33 13.24
CA THR A 343 0.58 -5.41 13.13
C THR A 343 -0.06 -5.48 11.74
N PRO A 344 -0.52 -6.66 11.27
CA PRO A 344 -1.31 -6.77 10.03
C PRO A 344 -2.54 -5.85 10.01
N GLU A 345 -3.21 -5.68 11.15
CA GLU A 345 -4.41 -4.83 11.29
C GLU A 345 -4.07 -3.36 11.04
N GLN A 346 -2.98 -2.86 11.64
CA GLN A 346 -2.52 -1.49 11.42
C GLN A 346 -2.06 -1.26 9.97
N ALA A 347 -1.41 -2.25 9.35
CA ALA A 347 -1.01 -2.17 7.94
C ALA A 347 -2.24 -2.08 7.03
N ALA A 348 -3.23 -2.94 7.25
CA ALA A 348 -4.47 -2.94 6.48
C ALA A 348 -5.24 -1.62 6.64
N ALA A 349 -5.34 -1.10 7.86
CA ALA A 349 -6.00 0.18 8.13
C ALA A 349 -5.35 1.35 7.36
N ARG A 350 -4.01 1.38 7.30
CA ARG A 350 -3.29 2.41 6.52
C ARG A 350 -3.57 2.29 5.03
N LEU A 351 -3.47 1.09 4.46
CA LEU A 351 -3.72 0.88 3.03
C LEU A 351 -5.18 1.17 2.64
N ARG A 352 -6.14 0.73 3.46
CA ARG A 352 -7.57 0.94 3.25
C ARG A 352 -7.97 2.41 3.33
N GLY A 353 -7.27 3.21 4.15
CA GLY A 353 -7.52 4.65 4.30
C GLY A 353 -7.04 5.52 3.13
N LEU A 354 -6.39 4.93 2.12
CA LEU A 354 -5.90 5.64 0.93
C LEU A 354 -6.96 5.66 -0.18
N ASP A 355 -6.90 6.71 -1.00
CA ASP A 355 -7.74 6.87 -2.18
C ASP A 355 -7.45 5.77 -3.22
N GLY A 356 -8.49 5.38 -3.97
CA GLY A 356 -8.41 4.49 -5.12
C GLY A 356 -7.98 5.20 -6.42
N VAL A 357 -7.77 6.52 -6.38
CA VAL A 357 -7.18 7.34 -7.45
C VAL A 357 -5.69 7.54 -7.20
N HIS A 358 -4.86 7.34 -8.23
CA HIS A 358 -3.41 7.46 -8.12
C HIS A 358 -2.97 8.92 -7.88
N PHE A 359 -1.99 9.16 -7.00
CA PHE A 359 -1.58 10.51 -6.59
C PHE A 359 -1.05 11.42 -7.72
N MET A 360 -0.65 10.83 -8.85
CA MET A 360 -0.22 11.58 -10.04
C MET A 360 -1.37 11.93 -10.99
N GLU A 361 -2.56 11.36 -10.80
CA GLU A 361 -3.71 11.72 -11.62
C GLU A 361 -4.26 13.08 -11.18
N PRO A 362 -4.58 13.98 -12.13
CA PRO A 362 -5.24 15.23 -11.79
C PRO A 362 -6.59 14.90 -11.17
N THR A 363 -6.78 15.28 -9.90
CA THR A 363 -8.11 15.29 -9.28
C THR A 363 -9.01 16.11 -10.19
N SER A 364 -9.96 15.47 -10.87
CA SER A 364 -10.90 16.16 -11.73
C SER A 364 -11.63 17.20 -10.90
N SER A 365 -11.25 18.47 -11.05
CA SER A 365 -12.07 19.57 -10.58
C SER A 365 -13.37 19.49 -11.38
N CYS A 366 -14.43 19.12 -10.68
CA CYS A 366 -15.78 19.18 -11.21
C CYS A 366 -15.98 20.56 -11.87
N VAL A 367 -16.10 20.58 -13.19
CA VAL A 367 -16.44 21.78 -13.95
C VAL A 367 -17.84 22.20 -13.49
N GLN A 368 -17.88 23.15 -12.56
CA GLN A 368 -19.10 23.70 -12.00
C GLN A 368 -19.87 24.41 -13.11
N THR A 369 -20.95 23.77 -13.59
CA THR A 369 -21.99 24.46 -14.34
C THR A 369 -22.81 25.30 -13.34
N PRO A 370 -22.97 26.62 -13.54
CA PRO A 370 -23.53 27.50 -12.53
C PRO A 370 -25.07 27.49 -12.60
N MET A 371 -25.72 26.43 -12.12
CA MET A 371 -27.19 26.49 -11.97
C MET A 371 -27.80 25.64 -10.85
N LEU A 372 -27.00 24.94 -10.04
CA LEU A 372 -27.51 24.12 -8.93
C LEU A 372 -26.99 24.52 -7.53
N PHE A 373 -26.56 25.78 -7.36
CA PHE A 373 -25.94 26.25 -6.11
C PHE A 373 -26.89 26.69 -4.98
N ALA A 374 -28.21 26.61 -5.17
CA ALA A 374 -29.15 27.07 -4.13
C ALA A 374 -29.76 25.95 -3.26
N VAL A 375 -29.73 24.68 -3.71
CA VAL A 375 -30.45 23.59 -3.03
C VAL A 375 -29.53 22.51 -2.46
N CYS A 376 -28.34 22.29 -3.04
CA CYS A 376 -27.39 21.29 -2.53
C CYS A 376 -26.53 21.76 -1.35
N SER A 377 -26.40 23.07 -1.11
CA SER A 377 -25.57 23.62 -0.02
C SER A 377 -26.15 23.37 1.38
N ILE A 378 -27.43 23.01 1.48
CA ILE A 378 -28.09 22.72 2.77
C ILE A 378 -28.05 21.21 3.10
N LEU A 379 -28.00 20.32 2.09
CA LEU A 379 -27.90 18.87 2.30
C LEU A 379 -26.45 18.34 2.32
N ALA A 380 -25.50 19.01 1.68
CA ALA A 380 -24.08 18.61 1.72
C ALA A 380 -23.38 18.94 3.04
N ALA A 381 -24.01 19.72 3.94
CA ALA A 381 -23.49 20.00 5.27
C ALA A 381 -23.73 18.87 6.29
N VAL A 382 -24.48 17.82 5.92
CA VAL A 382 -24.90 16.76 6.87
C VAL A 382 -24.26 15.40 6.60
N LEU A 383 -23.59 15.19 5.46
CA LEU A 383 -22.95 13.91 5.12
C LEU A 383 -21.61 14.12 4.40
N GLN A 384 -20.55 14.43 5.16
CA GLN A 384 -19.17 14.13 4.77
C GLN A 384 -18.60 13.10 5.75
N PRO A 385 -17.88 12.06 5.28
CA PRO A 385 -17.13 11.19 6.17
C PRO A 385 -15.94 11.97 6.73
N ALA A 386 -15.99 12.32 8.01
CA ALA A 386 -14.91 12.97 8.73
C ALA A 386 -13.80 11.96 9.06
N PHE A 387 -12.81 11.81 8.18
CA PHE A 387 -11.58 11.07 8.47
C PHE A 387 -10.30 11.90 8.26
N GLY A 388 -10.37 13.19 8.60
CA GLY A 388 -9.21 14.02 8.90
C GLY A 388 -9.40 14.63 10.29
N TYR A 389 -8.48 14.36 11.22
CA TYR A 389 -8.50 15.02 12.54
C TYR A 389 -8.28 16.54 12.40
N PHE A 390 -7.43 16.92 11.45
CA PHE A 390 -7.15 18.30 11.07
C PHE A 390 -7.12 18.45 9.55
N VAL A 391 -7.60 19.57 9.04
CA VAL A 391 -7.34 20.07 7.69
C VAL A 391 -6.32 21.20 7.82
N VAL A 392 -5.12 21.03 7.26
CA VAL A 392 -4.11 22.11 7.24
C VAL A 392 -4.47 23.06 6.10
N ASN A 393 -4.83 24.30 6.45
CA ASN A 393 -5.26 25.31 5.49
C ASN A 393 -4.08 26.12 4.94
N SER A 394 -3.01 26.27 5.72
CA SER A 394 -1.76 26.93 5.32
C SER A 394 -0.57 26.19 5.96
N PRO A 395 0.51 25.90 5.22
CA PRO A 395 0.75 26.33 3.83
C PRO A 395 -0.08 25.55 2.80
N ALA A 396 -0.51 26.25 1.76
CA ALA A 396 -1.17 25.72 0.57
C ALA A 396 -0.14 25.27 -0.48
N LEU A 397 -0.63 24.56 -1.51
CA LEU A 397 0.21 24.10 -2.60
C LEU A 397 0.82 25.31 -3.34
N HIS A 398 2.15 25.30 -3.52
CA HIS A 398 2.93 26.37 -4.13
C HIS A 398 3.13 27.63 -3.28
N ASP A 399 2.80 27.60 -1.98
CA ASP A 399 3.19 28.69 -1.09
C ASP A 399 4.70 28.84 -1.04
N VAL A 400 5.15 30.10 -1.01
CA VAL A 400 6.55 30.46 -0.92
C VAL A 400 6.82 31.15 0.42
N TRP A 401 7.71 30.55 1.20
CA TRP A 401 8.25 31.07 2.46
C TRP A 401 9.66 31.61 2.22
N VAL A 402 10.07 32.62 2.98
CA VAL A 402 11.35 33.32 2.79
C VAL A 402 12.08 33.39 4.13
N ASN A 403 13.37 33.07 4.12
CA ASN A 403 14.20 33.26 5.32
C ASN A 403 14.21 34.72 5.77
N GLY A 404 14.10 34.94 7.08
CA GLY A 404 13.97 36.26 7.68
C GLY A 404 12.53 36.78 7.75
N GLU A 405 11.56 36.06 7.17
CA GLU A 405 10.14 36.39 7.24
C GLU A 405 9.34 35.44 8.14
N THR A 406 8.16 35.91 8.54
CA THR A 406 7.23 35.16 9.37
C THR A 406 6.06 34.67 8.53
N HIS A 407 5.77 33.37 8.60
CA HIS A 407 4.71 32.72 7.83
C HIS A 407 3.68 32.08 8.75
N GLN A 408 2.41 32.12 8.34
CA GLN A 408 1.33 31.54 9.11
C GLN A 408 1.11 30.07 8.74
N VAL A 409 1.11 29.22 9.74
CA VAL A 409 0.58 27.86 9.66
C VAL A 409 -0.82 27.88 10.25
N SER A 410 -1.83 27.45 9.51
CA SER A 410 -3.21 27.45 9.99
C SER A 410 -3.94 26.16 9.67
N TRP A 411 -4.91 25.81 10.52
CA TRP A 411 -5.64 24.55 10.40
C TRP A 411 -7.08 24.64 10.91
N THR A 412 -7.91 23.75 10.39
CA THR A 412 -9.29 23.50 10.82
C THR A 412 -9.32 22.14 11.53
N LYS A 413 -9.93 22.07 12.72
CA LYS A 413 -10.08 20.80 13.46
C LYS A 413 -11.50 20.27 13.29
N GLY A 414 -11.64 18.95 13.15
CA GLY A 414 -12.95 18.29 13.15
C GLY A 414 -13.63 18.33 14.53
N ALA A 415 -14.96 18.44 14.56
CA ALA A 415 -15.71 18.36 15.82
C ALA A 415 -15.60 16.95 16.42
N ARG A 416 -15.38 16.85 17.74
CA ARG A 416 -15.40 15.61 18.54
C ARG A 416 -14.26 14.59 18.31
N ASP A 417 -13.05 15.03 17.97
CA ASP A 417 -11.90 14.12 17.79
C ASP A 417 -11.18 13.66 19.08
N GLY A 418 -11.48 14.26 20.24
CA GLY A 418 -10.79 13.97 21.51
C GLY A 418 -9.32 14.42 21.59
N ILE A 419 -8.78 15.09 20.56
CA ILE A 419 -7.39 15.57 20.55
C ILE A 419 -7.36 16.92 21.24
N THR A 420 -6.57 17.08 22.30
CA THR A 420 -6.45 18.35 23.07
C THR A 420 -5.16 19.13 22.77
N SER A 421 -4.16 18.45 22.21
CA SER A 421 -2.89 19.04 21.77
C SER A 421 -2.20 18.14 20.75
N PHE A 422 -1.31 18.71 19.95
CA PHE A 422 -0.48 18.00 18.97
C PHE A 422 0.87 18.70 18.82
N ASP A 423 1.80 18.09 18.10
CA ASP A 423 3.12 18.62 17.79
C ASP A 423 3.21 18.96 16.30
N ILE A 424 4.04 19.94 15.97
CA ILE A 424 4.35 20.35 14.60
C ILE A 424 5.82 20.08 14.34
N GLU A 425 6.09 19.36 13.26
CA GLU A 425 7.43 19.11 12.72
C GLU A 425 7.48 19.57 11.26
N MET A 426 8.63 20.10 10.83
CA MET A 426 8.87 20.49 9.44
C MET A 426 9.92 19.57 8.83
N SER A 427 9.63 19.04 7.65
CA SER A 427 10.48 18.11 6.94
C SER A 427 10.61 18.51 5.49
N ARG A 428 11.67 18.00 4.85
CA ARG A 428 11.98 18.16 3.43
C ARG A 428 12.10 16.77 2.79
N LEU A 429 11.69 16.61 1.54
CA LEU A 429 11.63 15.30 0.88
C LEU A 429 12.95 14.88 0.23
N GLY A 430 13.74 15.85 -0.23
CA GLY A 430 15.06 15.68 -0.83
C GLY A 430 16.22 15.70 0.16
N SER A 431 15.96 15.82 1.47
CA SER A 431 17.01 15.79 2.49
C SER A 431 16.57 15.06 3.77
N SER A 432 17.44 14.22 4.31
CA SER A 432 17.20 13.53 5.58
C SER A 432 17.25 14.50 6.76
N GLY A 433 16.22 14.44 7.62
CA GLY A 433 16.19 15.13 8.92
C GLY A 433 14.86 15.79 9.21
N LEU A 434 14.57 15.97 10.50
CA LEU A 434 13.37 16.63 10.99
C LEU A 434 13.74 17.94 11.68
N THR A 435 12.90 18.95 11.49
CA THR A 435 12.99 20.22 12.20
C THR A 435 11.83 20.30 13.18
N PHE A 436 12.13 20.26 14.47
CA PHE A 436 11.11 20.27 15.51
C PHE A 436 10.57 21.68 15.74
N VAL A 437 9.38 21.97 15.24
CA VAL A 437 8.80 23.33 15.26
C VAL A 437 8.16 23.63 16.61
N ALA A 438 7.11 22.91 16.99
CA ALA A 438 6.38 23.20 18.23
C ALA A 438 5.83 21.95 18.89
N LYS A 439 5.98 21.85 20.21
CA LYS A 439 5.44 20.76 21.03
C LYS A 439 4.20 21.19 21.81
N ASN A 440 3.24 20.28 21.99
CA ASN A 440 2.00 20.47 22.76
C ASN A 440 1.12 21.64 22.28
N VAL A 441 1.14 21.95 20.98
CA VAL A 441 0.30 22.98 20.37
C VAL A 441 -1.17 22.72 20.74
N PRO A 442 -1.84 23.66 21.44
CA PRO A 442 -3.21 23.47 21.89
C PRO A 442 -4.17 23.32 20.71
N SER A 443 -5.08 22.35 20.78
CA SER A 443 -6.07 22.09 19.75
C SER A 443 -7.45 22.68 20.08
N ALA A 444 -7.54 23.79 20.83
CA ALA A 444 -8.77 24.28 21.47
C ALA A 444 -9.85 24.86 20.52
N ASP A 445 -11.11 24.84 20.99
CA ASP A 445 -12.37 24.73 20.23
C ASP A 445 -13.03 26.05 19.74
N SER A 446 -12.31 27.17 19.62
CA SER A 446 -12.94 28.43 19.15
C SER A 446 -12.02 29.36 18.35
N SER A 447 -12.51 29.74 17.16
CA SER A 447 -12.07 30.79 16.21
C SER A 447 -10.58 30.81 15.78
N GLN A 448 -10.33 30.25 14.60
CA GLN A 448 -9.15 30.39 13.74
C GLN A 448 -7.79 30.03 14.38
N ARG A 449 -7.30 28.82 14.05
CA ARG A 449 -6.11 28.25 14.65
C ARG A 449 -4.92 28.49 13.76
N SER A 450 -3.94 29.17 14.32
CA SER A 450 -2.67 29.32 13.64
C SER A 450 -1.53 29.50 14.62
N ILE A 451 -0.35 29.19 14.12
CA ILE A 451 0.93 29.57 14.70
C ILE A 451 1.71 30.30 13.62
N ASN A 452 2.50 31.28 14.00
CA ASN A 452 3.42 31.95 13.10
C ASN A 452 4.79 31.28 13.23
N ILE A 453 5.47 31.05 12.11
CA ILE A 453 6.83 30.51 12.05
C ILE A 453 7.73 31.56 11.42
N LEU A 454 8.71 32.05 12.17
CA LEU A 454 9.83 32.85 11.68
C LEU A 454 10.94 31.90 11.24
N LEU A 455 11.36 31.98 9.97
CA LEU A 455 12.49 31.20 9.46
C LEU A 455 13.81 31.96 9.60
N GLN A 456 14.86 31.29 10.07
CA GLN A 456 16.23 31.82 10.11
C GLN A 456 17.21 30.77 9.58
N ASP A 457 17.98 31.08 8.55
CA ASP A 457 19.02 30.18 8.01
C ASP A 457 18.54 28.77 7.65
N VAL A 458 17.25 28.61 7.30
CA VAL A 458 16.68 27.35 6.83
C VAL A 458 17.12 27.13 5.37
N PRO A 459 17.69 25.96 4.99
CA PRO A 459 18.17 25.75 3.63
C PRO A 459 17.09 26.00 2.57
N PRO A 460 17.36 26.74 1.48
CA PRO A 460 16.39 26.87 0.41
C PRO A 460 16.01 25.52 -0.24
N GLY A 461 14.76 25.39 -0.67
CA GLY A 461 14.22 24.16 -1.27
C GLY A 461 12.74 24.30 -1.60
N ASP A 462 12.22 23.48 -2.51
CA ASP A 462 10.85 23.57 -3.05
C ASP A 462 9.91 22.44 -2.55
N ASP A 463 10.39 21.65 -1.60
CA ASP A 463 9.81 20.37 -1.22
C ASP A 463 9.60 20.23 0.31
N TYR A 464 9.37 21.36 0.98
CA TYR A 464 9.05 21.40 2.40
C TYR A 464 7.59 21.06 2.67
N PHE A 465 7.33 20.42 3.81
CA PHE A 465 5.97 20.13 4.29
C PHE A 465 5.98 20.03 5.83
N LEU A 466 4.80 20.22 6.42
CA LEU A 466 4.60 20.14 7.86
C LEU A 466 3.86 18.85 8.23
N LEU A 467 4.26 18.28 9.35
CA LEU A 467 3.64 17.14 9.99
C LEU A 467 2.94 17.59 11.26
N PHE A 468 1.67 17.23 11.41
CA PHE A 468 0.88 17.43 12.62
C PHE A 468 0.72 16.06 13.26
N LEU A 469 1.34 15.83 14.41
CA LEU A 469 1.43 14.49 15.00
C LEU A 469 1.51 14.55 16.52
N ASN A 470 1.29 13.42 17.18
CA ASN A 470 1.72 13.21 18.55
C ASN A 470 3.11 12.58 18.51
N SER A 471 4.17 13.36 18.70
CA SER A 471 5.57 12.89 18.64
C SER A 471 5.88 11.85 19.73
N THR A 472 5.15 11.87 20.85
CA THR A 472 5.32 10.94 21.97
C THR A 472 4.76 9.54 21.63
N HIS A 473 3.65 9.48 20.90
CA HIS A 473 2.98 8.21 20.56
C HIS A 473 3.18 7.79 19.09
N GLY A 474 3.79 8.65 18.27
CA GLY A 474 4.02 8.43 16.84
C GLY A 474 2.73 8.44 16.00
N LEU A 475 1.68 9.10 16.49
CA LEU A 475 0.38 9.14 15.83
C LEU A 475 0.30 10.39 14.94
N MET A 476 0.29 10.22 13.63
CA MET A 476 0.10 11.32 12.69
C MET A 476 -1.38 11.73 12.65
N HIS A 477 -1.63 13.03 12.68
CA HIS A 477 -2.97 13.61 12.66
C HIS A 477 -3.30 14.31 11.34
N ALA A 478 -2.31 14.96 10.71
CA ALA A 478 -2.43 15.56 9.38
C ALA A 478 -1.04 15.90 8.79
N THR A 479 -1.01 16.22 7.51
CA THR A 479 0.16 16.79 6.82
C THR A 479 -0.26 18.04 6.04
N SER A 480 0.63 19.01 5.89
CA SER A 480 0.39 20.16 5.01
C SER A 480 0.61 19.79 3.54
N GLN A 481 0.16 20.67 2.65
CA GLN A 481 0.66 20.69 1.27
C GLN A 481 2.14 21.06 1.24
N ARG A 482 2.78 20.77 0.10
CA ARG A 482 4.17 21.16 -0.15
C ARG A 482 4.29 22.67 -0.39
N PHE A 483 5.36 23.24 0.11
CA PHE A 483 5.72 24.65 -0.04
C PHE A 483 7.22 24.82 -0.25
N SER A 484 7.62 26.00 -0.74
CA SER A 484 9.02 26.34 -1.01
C SER A 484 9.57 27.28 0.07
N VAL A 485 10.86 27.16 0.38
CA VAL A 485 11.63 28.08 1.22
C VAL A 485 12.71 28.73 0.36
N LEU A 486 12.76 30.06 0.32
CA LEU A 486 13.76 30.85 -0.39
C LEU A 486 14.79 31.47 0.57
N ALA A 487 15.93 31.88 -0.01
CA ALA A 487 16.95 32.65 0.71
C ALA A 487 16.42 34.03 1.13
N ALA A 488 17.04 34.63 2.16
CA ALA A 488 16.64 35.94 2.66
C ALA A 488 16.75 37.01 1.57
N GLY A 489 15.76 37.92 1.52
CA GLY A 489 15.71 38.99 0.51
C GLY A 489 15.23 38.58 -0.88
N SER A 490 14.74 37.34 -1.06
CA SER A 490 14.14 36.90 -2.33
C SER A 490 12.72 37.43 -2.50
N SER A 491 12.35 37.92 -3.69
CA SER A 491 10.99 38.35 -4.03
C SER A 491 10.48 37.63 -5.28
N GLY A 492 9.46 36.76 -5.15
CA GLY A 492 8.78 36.09 -6.26
C GLY A 492 7.90 34.91 -5.81
N GLY A 493 6.71 34.78 -6.41
CA GLY A 493 5.73 33.71 -6.13
C GLY A 493 4.50 34.16 -5.31
N ASN A 494 3.54 33.25 -5.10
CA ASN A 494 2.39 33.47 -4.22
C ASN A 494 2.88 33.48 -2.76
N MET A 495 3.40 34.63 -2.31
CA MET A 495 3.94 34.79 -0.96
C MET A 495 2.80 34.69 0.06
N SER A 496 2.79 33.61 0.84
CA SER A 496 1.92 33.46 2.01
C SER A 496 2.41 34.40 3.13
N SER A 497 1.94 35.66 3.08
CA SER A 497 2.34 36.74 4.00
C SER A 497 1.29 37.11 5.05
N ALA A 498 0.14 36.43 5.08
CA ALA A 498 -0.90 36.71 6.06
C ALA A 498 -0.52 36.14 7.44
N THR A 499 0.31 36.86 8.20
CA THR A 499 0.56 36.52 9.61
C THR A 499 -0.69 36.76 10.46
N ASN A 500 -0.90 35.95 11.49
CA ASN A 500 -1.95 36.22 12.48
C ASN A 500 -1.32 36.90 13.70
N PRO A 501 -1.55 38.20 13.94
CA PRO A 501 -0.93 38.91 15.06
C PRO A 501 -1.38 38.39 16.45
N LYS A 502 -2.44 37.57 16.52
CA LYS A 502 -2.90 36.93 17.75
C LYS A 502 -2.32 35.53 17.96
N ALA A 503 -1.61 34.98 16.98
CA ALA A 503 -0.96 33.67 17.07
C ALA A 503 0.44 33.79 17.67
N ALA A 504 0.86 32.77 18.41
CA ALA A 504 2.23 32.67 18.90
C ALA A 504 3.21 32.59 17.71
N THR A 505 4.36 33.27 17.83
CA THR A 505 5.44 33.19 16.85
C THR A 505 6.56 32.29 17.37
N VAL A 506 6.99 31.34 16.53
CA VAL A 506 8.07 30.39 16.82
C VAL A 506 9.18 30.60 15.82
N THR A 507 10.41 30.61 16.29
CA THR A 507 11.58 30.77 15.43
C THR A 507 12.18 29.40 15.12
N VAL A 508 12.26 29.05 13.85
CA VAL A 508 12.91 27.84 13.35
C VAL A 508 14.22 28.24 12.69
N SER A 509 15.33 27.70 13.17
CA SER A 509 16.67 28.10 12.75
C SER A 509 17.52 26.95 12.24
N GLY A 510 18.17 27.13 11.09
CA GLY A 510 19.18 26.21 10.56
C GLY A 510 18.64 24.99 9.81
N PRO A 511 19.52 24.06 9.39
CA PRO A 511 19.13 22.82 8.72
C PRO A 511 18.45 21.83 9.70
N PRO A 512 17.73 20.83 9.18
CA PRO A 512 17.10 19.81 10.02
C PRO A 512 18.09 19.14 11.00
N HIS A 513 17.73 19.12 12.29
CA HIS A 513 18.61 18.65 13.36
C HIS A 513 17.87 17.70 14.32
N PRO A 514 17.97 16.37 14.11
CA PRO A 514 17.09 15.39 14.76
C PRO A 514 17.34 15.19 16.27
N THR A 515 18.37 15.83 16.84
CA THR A 515 18.64 15.82 18.29
C THR A 515 18.34 17.15 18.97
N GLN A 516 17.87 18.16 18.22
CA GLN A 516 17.49 19.45 18.80
C GLN A 516 16.14 19.34 19.52
N ALA A 517 15.96 20.12 20.59
CA ALA A 517 14.65 20.27 21.19
C ALA A 517 13.69 21.03 20.24
N PHE A 518 12.39 20.89 20.47
CA PHE A 518 11.38 21.71 19.78
C PHE A 518 11.67 23.20 19.97
N ALA A 519 11.54 23.98 18.91
CA ALA A 519 11.75 25.43 18.97
C ALA A 519 10.79 26.13 19.95
N THR A 520 9.62 25.55 20.22
CA THR A 520 8.81 25.92 21.38
C THR A 520 8.08 24.72 21.99
N THR A 521 7.69 24.84 23.26
CA THR A 521 6.80 23.90 23.93
C THR A 521 5.70 24.67 24.63
N PHE A 522 4.45 24.45 24.23
CA PHE A 522 3.29 25.06 24.87
C PHE A 522 2.99 24.38 26.21
N ALA A 523 2.49 25.15 27.17
CA ALA A 523 2.06 24.63 28.45
C ALA A 523 0.89 23.65 28.26
N ILE A 524 0.98 22.49 28.90
CA ILE A 524 -0.14 21.55 28.97
C ILE A 524 -1.24 22.23 29.78
N ALA A 525 -2.43 22.39 29.22
CA ALA A 525 -3.56 22.95 29.94
C ALA A 525 -3.87 22.04 31.15
N ALA A 526 -3.47 22.47 32.34
CA ALA A 526 -3.76 21.82 33.61
C ALA A 526 -5.24 22.03 33.97
N ASN A 527 -6.15 21.45 33.19
CA ASN A 527 -7.59 21.37 33.47
C ASN A 527 -8.31 20.34 32.58
N ALA A 528 -7.65 19.23 32.23
CA ALA A 528 -8.36 18.04 31.78
C ALA A 528 -8.94 17.30 33.00
N ALA A 529 -9.81 17.98 33.78
CA ALA A 529 -10.73 17.27 34.65
C ALA A 529 -11.54 16.35 33.73
N ARG A 530 -11.45 15.05 34.00
CA ARG A 530 -12.33 14.03 33.42
C ARG A 530 -13.77 14.50 33.66
N ARG A 531 -14.41 15.12 32.67
CA ARG A 531 -15.87 15.17 32.65
C ARG A 531 -16.30 13.74 32.37
N THR A 532 -16.48 12.97 33.44
CA THR A 532 -17.44 11.88 33.43
C THR A 532 -18.80 12.53 33.30
N GLU A 533 -19.28 12.72 32.08
CA GLU A 533 -20.69 13.03 31.87
C GLU A 533 -21.52 11.74 31.99
N PRO A 534 -22.75 11.83 32.54
CA PRO A 534 -23.53 10.67 32.92
C PRO A 534 -24.10 10.00 31.66
N ALA A 535 -24.27 8.68 31.73
CA ALA A 535 -25.13 7.96 30.81
C ALA A 535 -26.53 8.61 30.83
N LEU A 536 -27.00 9.13 29.70
CA LEU A 536 -28.32 9.74 29.52
C LEU A 536 -28.73 9.61 28.04
N PRO A 537 -30.05 9.60 27.73
CA PRO A 537 -30.81 8.38 27.52
C PRO A 537 -31.32 8.28 26.08
N VAL A 538 -32.04 7.20 25.81
CA VAL A 538 -32.82 6.94 24.58
C VAL A 538 -33.57 8.21 24.12
N ILE A 539 -33.06 8.87 23.09
CA ILE A 539 -33.81 9.83 22.25
C ILE A 539 -33.98 9.17 20.87
N GLY A 540 -34.70 8.06 20.86
CA GLY A 540 -35.29 7.49 19.67
C GLY A 540 -36.80 7.55 19.85
N THR A 541 -37.44 8.62 19.39
CA THR A 541 -38.90 8.64 19.08
C THR A 541 -39.41 9.96 18.50
N SER A 542 -38.65 11.07 18.52
CA SER A 542 -39.19 12.36 18.03
C SER A 542 -38.86 12.72 16.57
N PHE A 543 -38.04 11.93 15.86
CA PHE A 543 -37.68 12.20 14.45
C PHE A 543 -38.51 11.45 13.41
N VAL A 544 -39.38 10.53 13.83
CA VAL A 544 -40.24 9.77 12.90
C VAL A 544 -41.52 10.55 12.50
N VAL A 545 -41.92 11.54 13.29
CA VAL A 545 -43.17 12.30 13.03
C VAL A 545 -42.98 13.46 12.05
N LEU A 546 -41.77 14.01 11.89
CA LEU A 546 -41.51 15.10 10.94
C LEU A 546 -41.26 14.59 9.50
N GLY A 547 -40.76 13.36 9.35
CA GLY A 547 -40.51 12.71 8.06
C GLY A 547 -41.77 12.24 7.34
N CYS A 548 -42.87 11.96 8.07
CA CYS A 548 -44.14 11.51 7.48
C CYS A 548 -45.05 12.66 7.01
N VAL A 549 -44.79 13.91 7.44
CA VAL A 549 -45.60 15.07 7.03
C VAL A 549 -45.07 15.71 5.74
N LEU A 550 -43.78 15.57 5.44
CA LEU A 550 -43.16 16.12 4.22
C LEU A 550 -43.27 15.22 2.99
N SER A 551 -43.54 13.92 3.16
CA SER A 551 -43.74 12.98 2.04
C SER A 551 -45.17 13.01 1.47
N VAL A 552 -46.17 13.37 2.29
CA VAL A 552 -47.58 13.52 1.86
C VAL A 552 -47.81 14.83 1.09
N ALA A 553 -47.00 15.86 1.32
CA ALA A 553 -47.09 17.12 0.58
C ALA A 553 -46.47 17.05 -0.83
N TRP A 554 -45.57 16.08 -1.09
CA TRP A 554 -44.92 15.91 -2.41
C TRP A 554 -45.75 15.09 -3.41
N THR A 555 -46.85 14.47 -2.98
CA THR A 555 -47.70 13.61 -3.84
C THR A 555 -49.00 14.26 -4.32
N LEU A 556 -49.19 15.58 -4.09
CA LEU A 556 -50.41 16.30 -4.53
C LEU A 556 -50.17 17.45 -5.51
N VAL A 557 -48.95 17.65 -5.99
CA VAL A 557 -48.66 18.53 -7.13
C VAL A 557 -47.55 17.88 -7.93
N TRP A 558 -47.89 16.94 -8.82
CA TRP A 558 -47.25 16.59 -10.10
C TRP A 558 -47.98 15.37 -10.69
#